data_AF-A0A0G3IRV3-F1
#
_entry.id   AF-A0A0G3IRV3-F1
#
_cell.length_a   1.000
_cell.length_b   1.000
_cell.length_c   1.000
_cell.angle_alpha   90.00
_cell.angle_beta   90.00
_cell.angle_gamma   90.00
#
_symmetry.space_group_name_H-M   'P 1'
#
loop_
_entity.id
_entity.type
_entity.pdbx_description
1 polymer ?
#
loop_
_entity_poly.entity_id
_entity_poly.type
_entity_poly.pdbx_seq_one_letter_code
_entity_poly.pdbx_strand_id
1 'polypeptide(L)'
;MADDYAAHPPTIDEVTSVEVSPAVLRKGRPAKGTPAAGKTPALPIRLPESIRTEIEHRVQAGESDSASELIRQAIVEYFDNHPVGSH
;
A
#
# COMPACT_ATOMS: atom_id res chain seq x y z
N MET A 1 0.48 -25.12 34.77
CA MET A 1 -0.29 -24.46 33.68
C MET A 1 0.00 -25.11 32.33
N ALA A 2 1.25 -25.25 31.89
CA ALA A 2 1.57 -25.89 30.61
C ALA A 2 1.17 -27.38 30.53
N ASP A 3 1.35 -28.13 31.62
CA ASP A 3 1.08 -29.58 31.65
C ASP A 3 -0.41 -29.94 31.55
N ASP A 4 -1.28 -29.02 31.96
CA ASP A 4 -2.74 -29.21 32.02
C ASP A 4 -3.36 -29.19 30.60
N TYR A 5 -2.86 -28.30 29.74
CA TYR A 5 -3.27 -28.23 28.33
C TYR A 5 -2.78 -29.41 27.49
N ALA A 6 -1.70 -30.09 27.93
CA ALA A 6 -1.22 -31.30 27.27
C ALA A 6 -2.08 -32.52 27.60
N ALA A 7 -2.62 -32.60 28.83
CA ALA A 7 -3.52 -33.66 29.26
C ALA A 7 -4.98 -33.42 28.83
N HIS A 8 -5.38 -32.15 28.73
CA HIS A 8 -6.75 -31.74 28.40
C HIS A 8 -6.70 -30.66 27.30
N PRO A 9 -6.48 -31.04 26.03
CA PRO A 9 -6.50 -30.09 24.93
C PRO A 9 -7.91 -29.48 24.82
N PRO A 10 -8.02 -28.16 24.64
CA PRO A 10 -9.31 -27.50 24.55
C PRO A 10 -10.09 -28.07 23.36
N THR A 11 -11.31 -28.48 23.66
CA THR A 11 -12.28 -29.00 22.69
C THR A 11 -12.89 -27.84 21.92
N ILE A 12 -13.39 -28.12 20.71
CA ILE A 12 -13.96 -27.09 19.81
C ILE A 12 -15.14 -26.35 20.48
N ASP A 13 -15.87 -27.04 21.37
CA ASP A 13 -17.03 -26.49 22.08
C ASP A 13 -16.64 -25.56 23.24
N GLU A 14 -15.37 -25.59 23.70
CA GLU A 14 -14.85 -24.69 24.75
C GLU A 14 -14.34 -23.36 24.18
N VAL A 15 -14.16 -23.25 22.87
CA VAL A 15 -13.72 -22.03 22.18
C VAL A 15 -14.93 -21.17 21.84
N THR A 16 -15.31 -20.28 22.75
CA THR A 16 -16.55 -19.48 22.64
C THR A 16 -16.44 -18.27 21.71
N SER A 17 -15.25 -17.68 21.54
CA SER A 17 -15.01 -16.60 20.56
C SER A 17 -13.52 -16.30 20.37
N VAL A 18 -13.10 -16.06 19.13
CA VAL A 18 -11.76 -15.53 18.79
C VAL A 18 -11.90 -14.08 18.35
N GLU A 19 -11.40 -13.14 19.15
CA GLU A 19 -11.38 -11.71 18.81
C GLU A 19 -10.12 -11.41 17.97
N VAL A 20 -10.30 -11.19 16.66
CA VAL A 20 -9.20 -10.84 15.75
C VAL A 20 -9.09 -9.31 15.70
N SER A 21 -8.12 -8.75 16.41
CA SER A 21 -7.85 -7.31 16.37
C SER A 21 -7.30 -6.89 15.00
N PRO A 22 -7.96 -5.95 14.28
CA PRO A 22 -7.46 -5.44 13.00
C PRO A 22 -6.17 -4.61 13.15
N ALA A 23 -5.82 -4.20 14.38
CA ALA A 23 -4.59 -3.48 14.68
C ALA A 23 -3.34 -4.38 14.67
N VAL A 24 -3.52 -5.72 14.71
CA VAL A 24 -2.42 -6.68 14.56
C VAL A 24 -2.25 -6.99 13.08
N LEU A 25 -1.55 -6.10 12.36
CA LEU A 25 -1.10 -6.40 11.01
C LEU A 25 -0.33 -7.73 11.03
N ARG A 26 -0.69 -8.68 10.16
CA ARG A 26 0.07 -9.91 9.96
C ARG A 26 1.50 -9.52 9.52
N LYS A 27 2.43 -9.48 10.48
CA LYS A 27 3.88 -9.22 10.28
C LYS A 27 4.59 -10.35 9.52
N GLY A 28 3.85 -11.25 8.86
CA GLY A 28 4.38 -12.40 8.14
C GLY A 28 4.64 -12.10 6.66
N ARG A 29 5.52 -12.89 6.05
CA ARG A 29 5.63 -12.97 4.58
C ARG A 29 4.25 -13.36 4.01
N PRO A 30 3.78 -12.72 2.92
CA PRO A 30 2.51 -13.09 2.28
C PRO A 30 2.44 -14.60 2.06
N ALA A 31 1.28 -15.18 2.39
CA ALA A 31 1.06 -16.61 2.24
C ALA A 31 1.29 -17.00 0.77
N LYS A 32 1.90 -18.16 0.55
CA LYS A 32 2.08 -18.73 -0.79
C LYS A 32 0.71 -18.82 -1.46
N GLY A 33 0.48 -17.99 -2.48
CA GLY A 33 -0.82 -17.90 -3.19
C GLY A 33 -1.54 -16.55 -3.05
N THR A 34 -1.09 -15.63 -2.20
CA THR A 34 -1.51 -14.23 -2.34
C THR A 34 -0.97 -13.72 -3.67
N PRO A 35 -1.81 -13.27 -4.62
CA PRO A 35 -1.31 -12.67 -5.84
C PRO A 35 -0.47 -11.48 -5.43
N ALA A 36 0.85 -11.57 -5.66
CA ALA A 36 1.68 -10.40 -5.56
C ALA A 36 1.06 -9.38 -6.50
N ALA A 37 0.71 -8.20 -5.99
CA ALA A 37 0.53 -7.06 -6.86
C ALA A 37 1.84 -6.97 -7.64
N GLY A 38 1.80 -7.37 -8.92
CA GLY A 38 2.99 -7.44 -9.75
C GLY A 38 3.72 -6.10 -9.71
N LYS A 39 4.99 -6.09 -10.10
CA LYS A 39 5.70 -4.82 -10.26
C LYS A 39 4.87 -3.93 -11.19
N THR A 40 4.52 -2.72 -10.74
CA THR A 40 3.88 -1.73 -11.61
C THR A 40 4.74 -1.58 -12.87
N PRO A 41 4.17 -1.77 -14.07
CA PRO A 41 4.92 -1.61 -15.30
C PRO A 41 5.55 -0.22 -15.36
N ALA A 42 6.84 -0.14 -15.72
CA ALA A 42 7.51 1.13 -15.92
C ALA A 42 6.98 1.79 -17.21
N LEU A 43 6.53 3.04 -17.10
CA LEU A 43 6.16 3.87 -18.25
C LEU A 43 7.23 4.95 -18.45
N PRO A 44 8.16 4.79 -19.42
CA PRO A 44 9.15 5.81 -19.70
C PRO A 44 8.50 6.99 -20.45
N ILE A 45 8.64 8.19 -19.90
CA ILE A 45 8.20 9.45 -20.54
C ILE A 45 9.39 10.38 -20.74
N ARG A 46 9.38 11.15 -21.82
CA ARG A 46 10.38 12.19 -22.06
C ARG A 46 9.79 13.54 -21.63
N LEU A 47 10.47 14.20 -20.71
CA LEU A 47 10.10 15.52 -20.21
C LEU A 47 11.16 16.54 -20.64
N PRO A 48 10.74 17.78 -20.99
CA PRO A 48 11.66 18.91 -21.11
C PRO A 48 12.48 19.12 -19.84
N GLU A 49 13.71 19.61 -19.99
CA GLU A 49 14.63 19.81 -18.86
C GLU A 49 14.04 20.73 -17.78
N SER A 50 13.37 21.80 -18.17
CA SER A 50 12.72 22.72 -17.24
C SER A 50 11.71 22.04 -16.31
N ILE A 51 10.94 21.08 -16.83
CA ILE A 51 9.96 20.33 -16.04
C ILE A 51 10.69 19.38 -15.08
N ARG A 52 11.79 18.77 -15.52
CA ARG A 52 12.59 17.89 -14.66
C ARG A 52 13.21 18.65 -13.49
N THR A 53 13.79 19.82 -13.76
CA THR A 53 14.36 20.68 -12.72
C THR A 53 13.32 21.10 -11.70
N GLU A 54 12.11 21.46 -12.14
CA GLU A 54 11.01 21.83 -11.23
C GLU A 54 10.55 20.65 -10.36
N ILE A 55 10.43 19.45 -10.93
CA ILE A 55 10.10 18.23 -10.17
C ILE A 55 11.15 17.97 -9.09
N GLU A 56 12.43 18.07 -9.43
CA GLU A 56 13.53 17.86 -8.48
C GLU A 56 13.51 18.90 -7.36
N HIS A 57 13.30 20.18 -7.70
CA HIS A 57 13.20 21.27 -6.73
C HIS A 57 12.04 21.05 -5.73
N ARG A 58 10.86 20.66 -6.21
CA ARG A 58 9.68 20.41 -5.35
C ARG A 58 9.86 19.23 -4.40
N VAL A 59 10.49 18.15 -4.88
CA VAL A 59 10.84 17.01 -4.04
C VAL A 59 11.84 17.43 -2.96
N GLN A 60 12.86 18.23 -3.31
CA GLN A 60 13.83 18.76 -2.34
C GLN A 60 13.18 19.70 -1.33
N ALA A 61 12.14 20.45 -1.73
CA ALA A 61 11.35 21.29 -0.85
C ALA A 61 10.40 20.50 0.08
N GLY A 62 10.29 19.18 -0.09
CA GLY A 62 9.49 18.30 0.76
C GLY A 62 8.02 18.19 0.37
N GLU A 63 7.64 18.60 -0.85
CA GLU A 63 6.26 18.44 -1.35
C GLU A 63 5.88 16.95 -1.50
N SER A 64 6.86 16.08 -1.78
CA SER A 64 6.67 14.64 -1.92
C SER A 64 7.96 13.88 -1.64
N ASP A 65 7.85 12.62 -1.24
CA ASP A 65 8.99 11.75 -0.89
C ASP A 65 9.87 11.39 -2.10
N SER A 66 9.30 11.43 -3.32
CA SER A 66 10.02 11.13 -4.55
C SER A 66 9.38 11.77 -5.77
N ALA A 67 10.16 11.92 -6.85
CA ALA A 67 9.65 12.40 -8.13
C ALA A 67 8.52 11.50 -8.67
N SER A 68 8.58 10.19 -8.41
CA SER A 68 7.55 9.25 -8.86
C SER A 68 6.21 9.46 -8.15
N GLU A 69 6.25 9.73 -6.84
CA GLU A 69 5.04 10.04 -6.06
C GLU A 69 4.48 11.40 -6.44
N LEU A 70 5.33 12.42 -6.59
CA LEU A 70 4.91 13.74 -7.04
C LEU A 70 4.19 13.68 -8.40
N ILE A 71 4.76 12.96 -9.37
CA ILE A 71 4.14 12.78 -10.70
C ILE A 71 2.80 12.05 -10.58
N ARG A 72 2.69 11.01 -9.74
CA ARG A 72 1.42 10.30 -9.52
C ARG A 72 0.35 11.22 -8.95
N GLN A 73 0.68 11.99 -7.92
CA GLN A 73 -0.23 12.94 -7.28
C GLN A 73 -0.72 13.99 -8.29
N ALA A 74 0.20 14.58 -9.06
CA ALA A 74 -0.14 15.57 -10.09
C ALA A 74 -1.07 15.00 -11.17
N ILE A 75 -0.90 13.74 -11.57
CA ILE A 75 -1.78 13.10 -12.56
C ILE A 75 -3.18 12.86 -11.99
N VAL A 76 -3.28 12.42 -10.73
CA VAL A 76 -4.58 12.25 -10.06
C VAL A 76 -5.29 13.59 -9.94
N GLU A 77 -4.60 14.62 -9.47
CA GLU A 77 -5.13 15.99 -9.38
C GLU A 77 -5.59 16.51 -10.75
N TYR A 78 -4.84 16.22 -11.81
CA TYR A 78 -5.24 16.59 -13.17
C TYR A 78 -6.57 15.93 -13.58
N PHE A 79 -6.75 14.63 -13.32
CA PHE A 79 -8.00 13.93 -13.64
C PHE A 79 -9.19 14.42 -12.82
N ASP A 80 -8.98 14.69 -11.53
CA ASP A 80 -10.02 15.22 -10.65
C ASP A 80 -10.52 16.60 -11.13
N ASN A 81 -9.61 17.42 -11.64
CA ASN A 81 -9.93 18.75 -12.18
C ASN A 81 -10.43 18.74 -13.65
N HIS A 82 -10.25 17.62 -14.37
CA HIS A 82 -10.62 17.48 -15.78
C HIS A 82 -11.39 16.17 -16.03
N PRO A 83 -12.60 16.03 -15.45
CA PRO A 83 -13.39 14.82 -15.63
C PRO A 83 -13.78 14.65 -17.10
N VAL A 84 -13.50 13.47 -17.65
CA VAL A 84 -13.99 13.04 -18.96
C VAL A 84 -15.49 12.75 -18.86
N GLY A 85 -16.33 13.61 -19.45
CA GLY A 85 -17.79 13.39 -19.51
C GLY A 85 -18.69 14.57 -19.15
N SER A 86 -18.14 15.76 -18.90
CA SER A 86 -18.93 16.99 -18.73
C SER A 86 -19.32 17.58 -20.10
N HIS A 87 -20.19 16.89 -20.84
CA HIS A 87 -20.92 17.42 -22.00
C HIS A 87 -22.42 17.18 -21.80
#